data_AF-A0A4Q6EF56-F1
#
_entry.id   AF-A0A4Q6EF56-F1
#
_cell.length_a   1.000
_cell.length_b   1.000
_cell.length_c   1.000
_cell.angle_alpha   90.00
_cell.angle_beta   90.00
_cell.angle_gamma   90.00
#
_symmetry.space_group_name_H-M   'P 1'
#
loop_
_entity.id
_entity.type
_entity.pdbx_description
1 polymer ?
#
loop_
_entity_poly.entity_id
_entity_poly.type
_entity_poly.pdbx_seq_one_letter_code
_entity_poly.pdbx_strand_id
1 'polypeptide(L)'
;MGLNFIKRIRQVRDQVNVLINQKNTDRGLSIAQFLEEHLYNNPKYTDSKRLGRHEYKVFSQSGEDGIIAEIFNRIGTTNKYFVEFGVEDGLECNSTNLLYKQWQGLWIEGNSQACNDINRRFKDMIDKGQLTIKNKFINAENIESIFESAGVPKDIDLLSVDIDYNDYHVWKAITNYNPRVVIVEYNPLFRPDTHFVVPYNATRTWDKTSYYGASLLALQQLADEKGYCLVGCCFMGNNVFFVRKDLVGNAFEAPFTAEHHYEPDRYYLYHTGGHPRNHIPD
;
A
#
# COMPACT_ATOMS: atom_id res chain seq x y z
N MET A 1 -47.90 -20.60 11.60
CA MET A 1 -46.98 -20.75 10.45
C MET A 1 -45.74 -19.85 10.51
N GLY A 2 -45.82 -18.59 10.95
CA GLY A 2 -44.67 -17.66 10.96
C GLY A 2 -43.46 -18.03 11.86
N LEU A 3 -43.69 -18.60 13.06
CA LEU A 3 -42.59 -18.96 13.98
C LEU A 3 -41.66 -20.06 13.44
N ASN A 4 -42.20 -21.06 12.75
CA ASN A 4 -41.41 -22.16 12.17
C ASN A 4 -40.61 -21.69 10.94
N PHE A 5 -41.14 -20.73 10.18
CA PHE A 5 -40.43 -20.12 9.06
C PHE A 5 -39.22 -19.29 9.53
N ILE A 6 -39.39 -18.46 10.56
CA ILE A 6 -38.30 -17.66 11.15
C ILE A 6 -37.21 -18.57 11.74
N LYS A 7 -37.59 -19.65 12.43
CA LYS A 7 -36.62 -20.64 12.95
C LYS A 7 -35.82 -21.29 11.83
N ARG A 8 -36.47 -21.67 10.73
CA ARG A 8 -35.81 -22.27 9.57
C ARG A 8 -34.86 -21.29 8.87
N ILE A 9 -35.23 -20.02 8.74
CA ILE A 9 -34.33 -18.98 8.20
C ILE A 9 -33.08 -18.82 9.08
N ARG A 10 -33.25 -18.76 10.41
CA ARG A 10 -32.11 -18.68 11.33
C ARG A 10 -31.19 -19.89 11.20
N GLN A 11 -31.77 -21.09 11.16
CA GLN A 11 -30.99 -22.32 11.00
C GLN A 11 -30.20 -22.34 9.69
N VAL A 12 -30.80 -21.93 8.57
CA VAL A 12 -30.10 -21.82 7.28
C VAL A 12 -28.98 -20.78 7.35
N ARG A 13 -29.26 -19.60 7.93
CA ARG A 13 -28.25 -18.54 8.12
C ARG A 13 -27.07 -19.05 8.95
N ASP A 14 -27.33 -19.75 10.04
CA ASP A 14 -26.29 -20.24 10.94
C ASP A 14 -25.45 -21.34 10.25
N GLN A 15 -26.08 -22.23 9.46
CA GLN A 15 -25.36 -23.20 8.61
C GLN A 15 -24.49 -22.52 7.54
N VAL A 16 -25.01 -21.48 6.87
CA VAL A 16 -24.25 -20.69 5.89
C VAL A 16 -23.05 -20.02 6.56
N ASN A 17 -23.22 -19.44 7.75
CA ASN A 17 -22.13 -18.83 8.50
C ASN A 17 -21.04 -19.84 8.87
N VAL A 18 -21.41 -21.07 9.27
CA VAL A 18 -20.45 -22.14 9.53
C VAL A 18 -19.63 -22.47 8.27
N LEU A 19 -20.29 -22.63 7.12
CA LEU A 19 -19.61 -22.91 5.86
C LEU A 19 -18.69 -21.77 5.41
N ILE A 20 -19.11 -20.51 5.58
CA ILE A 20 -18.27 -19.34 5.28
C ILE A 20 -17.04 -19.32 6.18
N ASN A 21 -17.21 -19.55 7.48
CA ASN A 21 -16.10 -19.58 8.44
C ASN A 21 -15.11 -20.71 8.13
N GLN A 22 -15.62 -21.90 7.80
CA GLN A 22 -14.79 -23.02 7.39
C GLN A 22 -14.00 -22.70 6.12
N LYS A 23 -14.66 -22.19 5.07
CA LYS A 23 -13.99 -21.77 3.82
C LYS A 23 -12.92 -20.71 4.06
N ASN A 24 -13.19 -19.74 4.94
CA ASN A 24 -12.21 -18.71 5.29
C ASN A 24 -11.01 -19.28 6.04
N THR A 25 -11.24 -20.25 6.93
CA THR A 25 -10.18 -20.95 7.67
C THR A 25 -9.30 -21.76 6.71
N ASP A 26 -9.91 -22.56 5.84
CA ASP A 26 -9.21 -23.39 4.86
C ASP A 26 -8.39 -22.52 3.88
N ARG A 27 -8.95 -21.38 3.46
CA ARG A 27 -8.24 -20.39 2.66
C ARG A 27 -7.04 -19.81 3.39
N GLY A 28 -7.20 -19.42 4.65
CA GLY A 28 -6.11 -18.88 5.47
C GLY A 28 -4.96 -19.88 5.65
N LEU A 29 -5.28 -21.15 5.91
CA LEU A 29 -4.28 -22.23 6.00
C LEU A 29 -3.56 -22.46 4.68
N SER A 30 -4.29 -22.48 3.57
CA SER A 30 -3.70 -22.65 2.22
C SER A 30 -2.75 -21.51 1.88
N ILE A 31 -3.11 -20.27 2.21
CA ILE A 31 -2.25 -19.09 2.02
C ILE A 31 -1.01 -19.18 2.91
N ALA A 32 -1.16 -19.54 4.18
CA ALA A 32 -0.03 -19.68 5.10
C ALA A 32 0.96 -20.74 4.61
N GLN A 33 0.48 -21.90 4.15
CA GLN A 33 1.32 -22.93 3.56
C GLN A 33 2.02 -22.45 2.28
N PHE A 34 1.29 -21.75 1.40
CA PHE A 34 1.87 -21.21 0.17
C PHE A 34 3.00 -20.20 0.47
N LEU A 35 2.81 -19.32 1.45
CA LEU A 35 3.86 -18.37 1.87
C LEU A 35 5.06 -19.10 2.49
N GLU A 36 4.83 -20.10 3.31
CA GLU A 36 5.89 -20.92 3.91
C GLU A 36 6.76 -21.57 2.82
N GLU A 37 6.14 -22.16 1.81
CA GLU A 37 6.83 -22.86 0.73
C GLU A 37 7.50 -21.90 -0.28
N HIS A 38 6.79 -20.84 -0.69
CA HIS A 38 7.19 -20.02 -1.84
C HIS A 38 7.85 -18.69 -1.49
N LEU A 39 7.70 -18.20 -0.26
CA LEU A 39 8.34 -16.98 0.23
C LEU A 39 9.40 -17.30 1.29
N TYR A 40 9.03 -17.93 2.42
CA TYR A 40 9.94 -18.05 3.56
C TYR A 40 11.03 -19.13 3.38
N ASN A 41 10.70 -20.26 2.76
CA ASN A 41 11.67 -21.35 2.48
C ASN A 41 12.27 -21.29 1.07
N ASN A 42 11.88 -20.32 0.25
CA ASN A 42 12.38 -20.19 -1.10
C ASN A 42 13.77 -19.51 -1.10
N PRO A 43 14.82 -20.16 -1.65
CA PRO A 43 16.18 -19.61 -1.70
C PRO A 43 16.28 -18.24 -2.39
N LYS A 44 15.34 -17.87 -3.28
CA LYS A 44 15.27 -16.53 -3.88
C LYS A 44 15.24 -15.43 -2.83
N TYR A 45 14.63 -15.66 -1.66
CA TYR A 45 14.40 -14.63 -0.64
C TYR A 45 15.29 -14.74 0.59
N THR A 46 16.28 -15.64 0.59
CA THR A 46 17.07 -15.93 1.80
C THR A 46 18.16 -14.90 2.11
N ASP A 47 18.60 -14.10 1.13
CA ASP A 47 19.56 -13.01 1.39
C ASP A 47 18.94 -12.00 2.36
N SER A 48 19.66 -11.69 3.45
CA SER A 48 19.21 -10.73 4.47
C SER A 48 18.95 -9.33 3.93
N LYS A 49 19.47 -9.00 2.75
CA LYS A 49 19.24 -7.72 2.08
C LYS A 49 17.96 -7.68 1.26
N ARG A 50 17.27 -8.82 1.06
CA ARG A 50 15.89 -8.83 0.52
C ARG A 50 14.88 -8.48 1.60
N LEU A 51 13.72 -7.99 1.15
CA LEU A 51 12.66 -7.50 2.03
C LEU A 51 11.53 -8.52 2.24
N GLY A 52 11.30 -9.43 1.28
CA GLY A 52 10.12 -10.29 1.27
C GLY A 52 9.92 -11.14 2.54
N ARG A 53 10.99 -11.59 3.21
CA ARG A 53 10.87 -12.37 4.47
C ARG A 53 10.43 -11.54 5.67
N HIS A 54 10.38 -10.23 5.54
CA HIS A 54 9.91 -9.31 6.58
C HIS A 54 8.44 -8.92 6.41
N GLU A 55 7.76 -9.42 5.38
CA GLU A 55 6.35 -9.14 5.14
C GLU A 55 5.47 -9.57 6.32
N TYR A 56 4.61 -8.65 6.75
CA TYR A 56 3.46 -8.92 7.61
C TYR A 56 2.37 -7.89 7.31
N LYS A 57 1.13 -8.20 7.66
CA LYS A 57 -0.04 -7.33 7.44
C LYS A 57 -0.67 -6.90 8.76
N VAL A 58 -0.87 -5.60 8.96
CA VAL A 58 -1.67 -5.03 10.06
C VAL A 58 -2.86 -4.28 9.47
N PHE A 59 -2.61 -3.24 8.67
CA PHE A 59 -3.60 -2.43 7.95
C PHE A 59 -3.32 -2.36 6.44
N SER A 60 -2.13 -2.67 5.95
CA SER A 60 -1.85 -2.60 4.50
C SER A 60 -2.61 -3.67 3.70
N GLN A 61 -2.63 -3.56 2.37
CA GLN A 61 -3.34 -4.49 1.48
C GLN A 61 -2.72 -5.91 1.50
N SER A 62 -1.41 -6.01 1.65
CA SER A 62 -0.63 -7.25 1.71
C SER A 62 0.50 -7.15 2.76
N GLY A 63 1.76 -7.42 2.39
CA GLY A 63 2.93 -7.45 3.27
C GLY A 63 3.64 -6.11 3.51
N GLU A 64 3.07 -4.99 3.01
CA GLU A 64 3.71 -3.67 3.01
C GLU A 64 4.06 -3.21 4.42
N ASP A 65 3.20 -3.43 5.42
CA ASP A 65 3.44 -3.04 6.82
C ASP A 65 4.77 -3.57 7.37
N GLY A 66 5.15 -4.78 6.94
CA GLY A 66 6.42 -5.41 7.31
C GLY A 66 7.60 -4.89 6.52
N ILE A 67 7.43 -4.73 5.21
CA ILE A 67 8.46 -4.16 4.34
C ILE A 67 8.80 -2.73 4.76
N ILE A 68 7.80 -1.88 5.03
CA ILE A 68 7.99 -0.51 5.49
C ILE A 68 8.79 -0.48 6.79
N ALA A 69 8.39 -1.31 7.77
CA ALA A 69 9.09 -1.38 9.04
C ALA A 69 10.56 -1.81 8.86
N GLU A 70 10.82 -2.77 7.98
CA GLU A 70 12.18 -3.24 7.71
C GLU A 70 13.03 -2.20 6.96
N ILE A 71 12.46 -1.49 5.98
CA ILE A 71 13.17 -0.40 5.30
C ILE A 71 13.63 0.64 6.33
N PHE A 72 12.72 1.12 7.19
CA PHE A 72 13.07 2.11 8.21
C PHE A 72 13.91 1.56 9.36
N ASN A 73 13.90 0.24 9.61
CA ASN A 73 14.88 -0.41 10.49
C ASN A 73 16.31 -0.31 9.92
N ARG A 74 16.46 -0.43 8.59
CA ARG A 74 17.75 -0.35 7.91
C ARG A 74 18.29 1.07 7.76
N ILE A 75 17.42 2.02 7.38
CA ILE A 75 17.84 3.40 7.05
C ILE A 75 17.56 4.41 8.18
N GLY A 76 16.87 4.01 9.25
CA GLY A 76 16.39 4.90 10.31
C GLY A 76 15.27 5.84 9.86
N THR A 77 14.70 6.62 10.76
CA THR A 77 13.68 7.67 10.50
C THR A 77 14.24 9.06 10.76
N THR A 78 13.72 10.11 10.11
CA THR A 78 14.10 11.50 10.43
C THR A 78 12.98 12.24 11.17
N ASN A 79 11.79 12.30 10.60
CA ASN A 79 10.66 13.09 11.13
C ASN A 79 9.38 12.29 11.35
N LYS A 80 9.36 11.02 10.96
CA LYS A 80 8.21 10.12 11.01
C LYS A 80 6.95 10.75 10.38
N TYR A 81 7.16 11.51 9.30
CA TYR A 81 6.10 12.10 8.51
C TYR A 81 5.83 11.21 7.30
N PHE A 82 4.58 10.82 7.09
CA PHE A 82 4.15 10.14 5.87
C PHE A 82 3.18 11.00 5.07
N VAL A 83 3.09 10.72 3.77
CA VAL A 83 1.98 11.13 2.92
C VAL A 83 1.46 9.91 2.17
N GLU A 84 0.15 9.71 2.16
CA GLU A 84 -0.48 8.63 1.41
C GLU A 84 -1.70 9.13 0.62
N PHE A 85 -1.83 8.64 -0.60
CA PHE A 85 -2.93 8.93 -1.52
C PHE A 85 -3.91 7.75 -1.56
N GLY A 86 -5.18 8.02 -1.83
CA GLY A 86 -6.17 6.96 -2.11
C GLY A 86 -6.43 6.04 -0.92
N VAL A 87 -6.50 6.59 0.29
CA VAL A 87 -6.59 5.79 1.52
C VAL A 87 -7.96 5.15 1.79
N GLU A 88 -8.93 5.39 0.92
CA GLU A 88 -10.33 4.99 1.10
C GLU A 88 -10.85 5.41 2.49
N ASP A 89 -11.23 4.44 3.33
CA ASP A 89 -11.74 4.68 4.67
C ASP A 89 -10.67 4.58 5.78
N GLY A 90 -9.41 4.41 5.39
CA GLY A 90 -8.25 4.31 6.28
C GLY A 90 -8.10 2.97 7.01
N LEU A 91 -8.94 1.97 6.73
CA LEU A 91 -8.81 0.64 7.34
C LEU A 91 -8.02 -0.36 6.50
N GLU A 92 -7.73 -0.03 5.24
CA GLU A 92 -6.78 -0.74 4.40
C GLU A 92 -5.85 0.25 3.68
N CYS A 93 -4.71 0.58 4.28
CA CYS A 93 -3.70 1.48 3.70
C CYS A 93 -2.32 1.28 4.35
N ASN A 94 -1.26 1.83 3.75
CA ASN A 94 0.13 1.60 4.15
C ASN A 94 0.56 2.39 5.40
N SER A 95 -0.22 3.39 5.82
CA SER A 95 0.17 4.32 6.89
C SER A 95 -0.67 4.26 8.17
N THR A 96 -1.81 3.57 8.20
CA THR A 96 -2.59 3.45 9.46
C THR A 96 -1.78 2.81 10.58
N ASN A 97 -1.02 1.76 10.30
CA ASN A 97 -0.13 1.15 11.29
C ASN A 97 0.97 2.12 11.77
N LEU A 98 1.42 3.04 10.92
CA LEU A 98 2.41 4.06 11.27
C LEU A 98 1.84 5.06 12.28
N LEU A 99 0.56 5.43 12.18
CA LEU A 99 -0.13 6.27 13.17
C LEU A 99 -0.07 5.62 14.57
N TYR A 100 -0.32 4.31 14.68
CA TYR A 100 -0.16 3.59 15.95
C TYR A 100 1.30 3.59 16.46
N LYS A 101 2.28 3.67 15.56
CA LYS A 101 3.71 3.79 15.86
C LYS A 101 4.19 5.24 16.04
N GLN A 102 3.27 6.17 16.35
CA GLN A 102 3.55 7.58 16.64
C GLN A 102 4.15 8.34 15.45
N TRP A 103 3.84 7.92 14.23
CA TRP A 103 4.05 8.75 13.06
C TRP A 103 2.92 9.75 12.93
N GLN A 104 3.17 10.82 12.19
CA GLN A 104 2.17 11.78 11.78
C GLN A 104 2.14 11.86 10.26
N GLY A 105 1.08 12.40 9.69
CA GLY A 105 1.05 12.48 8.23
C GLY A 105 -0.20 13.06 7.63
N LEU A 106 -0.17 13.07 6.31
CA LEU A 106 -1.25 13.54 5.45
C LEU A 106 -1.86 12.36 4.69
N TRP A 107 -3.18 12.24 4.80
CA TRP A 107 -4.01 11.46 3.90
C TRP A 107 -4.69 12.36 2.88
N ILE A 108 -4.78 11.88 1.64
CA ILE A 108 -5.52 12.54 0.57
C ILE A 108 -6.46 11.52 -0.06
N GLU A 109 -7.76 11.82 -0.08
CA GLU A 109 -8.79 10.92 -0.58
C GLU A 109 -9.81 11.69 -1.43
N GLY A 110 -10.18 11.16 -2.59
CA GLY A 110 -11.11 11.80 -3.54
C GLY A 110 -12.58 11.64 -3.14
N ASN A 111 -12.93 10.53 -2.51
CA ASN A 111 -14.27 10.20 -2.08
C ASN A 111 -14.66 10.88 -0.76
N SER A 112 -15.68 11.74 -0.82
CA SER A 112 -16.15 12.50 0.35
C SER A 112 -16.76 11.63 1.44
N GLN A 113 -17.41 10.51 1.09
CA GLN A 113 -17.97 9.60 2.08
C GLN A 113 -16.86 8.88 2.86
N ALA A 114 -15.82 8.41 2.17
CA ALA A 114 -14.67 7.79 2.79
C ALA A 114 -13.93 8.78 3.71
N CYS A 115 -13.78 10.04 3.28
CA CYS A 115 -13.29 11.13 4.14
C CYS A 115 -14.16 11.35 5.38
N ASN A 116 -15.50 11.31 5.26
CA ASN A 116 -16.39 11.45 6.41
C ASN A 116 -16.23 10.29 7.41
N ASP A 117 -16.05 9.08 6.88
CA ASP A 117 -15.80 7.90 7.71
C ASP A 117 -14.45 8.01 8.43
N ILE A 118 -13.40 8.48 7.77
CA ILE A 118 -12.11 8.80 8.38
C ILE A 118 -12.25 9.86 9.49
N ASN A 119 -12.91 10.98 9.21
CA ASN A 119 -13.08 12.07 10.20
C ASN A 119 -13.80 11.61 11.46
N ARG A 120 -14.75 10.67 11.33
CA ARG A 120 -15.42 10.07 12.48
C ARG A 120 -14.53 9.06 13.19
N ARG A 121 -13.85 8.20 12.42
CA ARG A 121 -13.14 7.03 12.92
C ARG A 121 -11.80 7.39 13.57
N PHE A 122 -11.04 8.29 12.95
CA PHE A 122 -9.71 8.74 13.39
C PHE A 122 -9.76 10.10 14.09
N LYS A 123 -10.91 10.43 14.70
CA LYS A 123 -11.17 11.75 15.25
C LYS A 123 -10.13 12.16 16.29
N ASP A 124 -9.74 11.25 17.18
CA ASP A 124 -8.78 11.56 18.24
C ASP A 124 -7.37 11.83 17.68
N MET A 125 -6.93 11.10 16.65
CA MET A 125 -5.65 11.34 15.97
C MET A 125 -5.67 12.65 15.18
N ILE A 126 -6.81 13.01 14.57
CA ILE A 126 -7.00 14.28 13.87
C ILE A 126 -7.01 15.45 14.86
N ASP A 127 -7.77 15.35 15.95
CA ASP A 127 -7.87 16.37 16.98
C ASP A 127 -6.51 16.64 17.65
N LYS A 128 -5.68 15.59 17.82
CA LYS A 128 -4.28 15.69 18.33
C LYS A 128 -3.31 16.30 17.31
N GLY A 129 -3.74 16.51 16.07
CA GLY A 129 -2.88 16.99 14.97
C GLY A 129 -1.92 15.92 14.42
N GLN A 130 -2.08 14.65 14.80
CA GLN A 130 -1.26 13.55 14.31
C GLN A 130 -1.59 13.20 12.86
N LEU A 131 -2.87 13.29 12.49
CA LEU A 131 -3.36 13.01 11.14
C LEU A 131 -4.05 14.23 10.54
N THR A 132 -3.66 14.59 9.32
CA THR A 132 -4.43 15.52 8.48
C THR A 132 -5.08 14.74 7.34
N ILE A 133 -6.36 14.98 7.07
CA ILE A 133 -7.08 14.43 5.91
C ILE A 133 -7.49 15.57 4.96
N LYS A 134 -7.24 15.41 3.66
CA LYS A 134 -7.71 16.33 2.61
C LYS A 134 -8.63 15.58 1.65
N ASN A 135 -9.89 16.01 1.56
CA ASN A 135 -10.79 15.51 0.54
C ASN A 135 -10.52 16.21 -0.81
N LYS A 136 -9.70 15.60 -1.67
CA LYS A 136 -9.30 16.15 -2.97
C LYS A 136 -9.07 15.02 -3.97
N PHE A 137 -9.56 15.21 -5.19
CA PHE A 137 -9.15 14.40 -6.33
C PHE A 137 -7.76 14.85 -6.79
N ILE A 138 -6.79 13.95 -6.73
CA ILE A 138 -5.39 14.24 -7.04
C ILE A 138 -5.15 14.18 -8.55
N ASN A 139 -4.33 15.10 -9.05
CA ASN A 139 -3.79 15.04 -10.40
C ASN A 139 -2.39 15.66 -10.45
N ALA A 140 -1.73 15.61 -11.61
CA ALA A 140 -0.36 16.08 -11.76
C ALA A 140 -0.24 17.60 -11.53
N GLU A 141 -1.30 18.36 -11.81
CA GLU A 141 -1.26 19.82 -11.66
C GLU A 141 -1.46 20.30 -10.21
N ASN A 142 -2.13 19.51 -9.37
CA ASN A 142 -2.55 19.97 -8.05
C ASN A 142 -1.74 19.38 -6.89
N ILE A 143 -1.01 18.28 -7.09
CA ILE A 143 -0.45 17.48 -5.98
C ILE A 143 0.46 18.29 -5.04
N GLU A 144 1.37 19.09 -5.59
CA GLU A 144 2.27 19.89 -4.75
C GLU A 144 1.56 21.05 -4.05
N SER A 145 0.53 21.65 -4.66
CA SER A 145 -0.30 22.66 -4.00
C SER A 145 -1.07 22.09 -2.81
N ILE A 146 -1.49 20.82 -2.89
CA ILE A 146 -2.11 20.11 -1.77
C ILE A 146 -1.10 19.95 -0.64
N PHE A 147 0.13 19.53 -0.95
CA PHE A 147 1.20 19.36 0.04
C PHE A 147 1.54 20.67 0.74
N GLU A 148 1.65 21.77 -0.02
CA GLU A 148 1.91 23.11 0.52
C GLU A 148 0.77 23.55 1.46
N SER A 149 -0.49 23.38 1.04
CA SER A 149 -1.66 23.74 1.84
C SER A 149 -1.83 22.91 3.12
N ALA A 150 -1.17 21.75 3.18
CA ALA A 150 -1.18 20.84 4.32
C ALA A 150 0.07 20.98 5.19
N GLY A 151 1.04 21.83 4.82
CA GLY A 151 2.28 22.02 5.58
C GLY A 151 3.21 20.80 5.56
N VAL A 152 3.19 20.01 4.48
CA VAL A 152 4.03 18.82 4.32
C VAL A 152 5.51 19.23 4.33
N PRO A 153 6.38 18.60 5.15
CA PRO A 153 7.81 18.87 5.12
C PRO A 153 8.43 18.45 3.79
N LYS A 154 9.48 19.14 3.32
CA LYS A 154 10.12 18.79 2.05
C LYS A 154 10.81 17.42 2.08
N ASP A 155 11.45 17.07 3.20
CA ASP A 155 12.10 15.78 3.42
C ASP A 155 11.18 14.81 4.17
N ILE A 156 10.21 14.22 3.47
CA ILE A 156 9.23 13.28 4.05
C ILE A 156 9.93 11.93 4.31
N ASP A 157 9.59 11.22 5.39
CA ASP A 157 10.10 9.86 5.58
C ASP A 157 9.48 8.90 4.55
N LEU A 158 8.16 8.89 4.42
CA LEU A 158 7.43 7.99 3.52
C LEU A 158 6.45 8.72 2.60
N LEU A 159 6.49 8.41 1.30
CA LEU A 159 5.44 8.75 0.34
C LEU A 159 4.82 7.47 -0.22
N SER A 160 3.51 7.29 -0.12
CA SER A 160 2.77 6.17 -0.71
C SER A 160 1.81 6.69 -1.78
N VAL A 161 2.02 6.26 -3.02
CA VAL A 161 1.28 6.67 -4.22
C VAL A 161 0.43 5.49 -4.69
N ASP A 162 -0.85 5.55 -4.39
CA ASP A 162 -1.82 4.51 -4.75
C ASP A 162 -3.17 5.17 -5.11
N ILE A 163 -3.34 5.50 -6.39
CA ILE A 163 -4.54 6.11 -6.98
C ILE A 163 -4.96 5.40 -8.28
N ASP A 164 -4.50 4.15 -8.42
CA ASP A 164 -4.68 3.20 -9.52
C ASP A 164 -4.23 3.65 -10.94
N TYR A 165 -4.81 4.73 -11.47
CA TYR A 165 -4.65 5.08 -12.89
C TYR A 165 -3.48 6.04 -13.14
N ASN A 166 -3.35 7.12 -12.36
CA ASN A 166 -2.40 8.20 -12.65
C ASN A 166 -1.11 8.18 -11.82
N ASP A 167 -0.80 7.08 -11.11
CA ASP A 167 0.31 6.97 -10.15
C ASP A 167 1.64 7.46 -10.71
N TYR A 168 2.00 6.97 -11.90
CA TYR A 168 3.21 7.36 -12.61
C TYR A 168 3.27 8.88 -12.84
N HIS A 169 2.18 9.48 -13.33
CA HIS A 169 2.15 10.90 -13.71
C HIS A 169 2.15 11.82 -12.50
N VAL A 170 1.40 11.44 -11.45
CA VAL A 170 1.36 12.19 -10.19
C VAL A 170 2.71 12.13 -9.49
N TRP A 171 3.32 10.94 -9.37
CA TRP A 171 4.66 10.85 -8.78
C TRP A 171 5.71 11.59 -9.60
N LYS A 172 5.63 11.53 -10.94
CA LYS A 172 6.51 12.31 -11.83
C LYS A 172 6.40 13.81 -11.55
N ALA A 173 5.20 14.33 -11.30
CA ALA A 173 4.94 15.75 -11.06
C ALA A 173 5.47 16.28 -9.71
N ILE A 174 5.72 15.41 -8.73
CA ILE A 174 6.29 15.81 -7.44
C ILE A 174 7.80 16.06 -7.61
N THR A 175 8.25 17.31 -7.54
CA THR A 175 9.64 17.72 -7.79
C THR A 175 10.27 18.52 -6.65
N ASN A 176 9.44 19.18 -5.85
CA ASN A 176 9.86 20.04 -4.73
C ASN A 176 9.90 19.30 -3.39
N TYR A 177 9.66 17.99 -3.38
CA TYR A 177 9.67 17.12 -2.21
C TYR A 177 10.62 15.96 -2.44
N ASN A 178 11.30 15.53 -1.39
CA ASN A 178 12.37 14.55 -1.44
C ASN A 178 12.15 13.40 -0.42
N PRO A 179 11.11 12.57 -0.61
CA PRO A 179 10.84 11.43 0.26
C PRO A 179 12.08 10.54 0.45
N ARG A 180 12.22 9.92 1.62
CA ARG A 180 13.29 8.94 1.86
C ARG A 180 12.93 7.56 1.30
N VAL A 181 11.64 7.23 1.37
CA VAL A 181 11.04 6.02 0.81
C VAL A 181 9.81 6.40 0.00
N VAL A 182 9.66 5.80 -1.19
CA VAL A 182 8.46 5.91 -2.02
C VAL A 182 7.87 4.53 -2.26
N ILE A 183 6.57 4.38 -2.08
CA ILE A 183 5.78 3.21 -2.47
C ILE A 183 4.91 3.61 -3.64
N VAL A 184 4.83 2.77 -4.67
CA VAL A 184 3.92 2.99 -5.80
C VAL A 184 3.24 1.68 -6.18
N GLU A 185 1.95 1.73 -6.48
CA GLU A 185 1.29 0.59 -7.12
C GLU A 185 1.87 0.37 -8.52
N TYR A 186 2.22 -0.87 -8.85
CA TYR A 186 2.61 -1.22 -10.21
C TYR A 186 1.67 -2.27 -10.77
N ASN A 187 1.55 -2.29 -12.10
CA ASN A 187 0.73 -3.25 -12.80
C ASN A 187 1.56 -4.53 -13.08
N PRO A 188 1.33 -5.63 -12.34
CA PRO A 188 2.14 -6.85 -12.47
C PRO A 188 1.84 -7.65 -13.74
N LEU A 189 0.80 -7.29 -14.51
CA LEU A 189 0.50 -7.96 -15.79
C LEU A 189 1.68 -7.87 -16.76
N PHE A 190 2.41 -6.75 -16.70
CA PHE A 190 3.57 -6.51 -17.54
C PHE A 190 4.82 -7.12 -16.90
N ARG A 191 5.51 -7.95 -17.67
CA ARG A 191 6.77 -8.59 -17.28
C ARG A 191 7.87 -7.54 -17.11
N PRO A 192 8.95 -7.83 -16.36
CA PRO A 192 9.94 -6.82 -16.00
C PRO A 192 10.71 -6.19 -17.17
N ASP A 193 10.63 -6.77 -18.37
CA ASP A 193 11.21 -6.26 -19.62
C ASP A 193 10.26 -5.35 -20.42
N THR A 194 9.03 -5.14 -19.95
CA THR A 194 8.00 -4.41 -20.67
C THR A 194 7.78 -3.02 -20.07
N HIS A 195 8.04 -1.98 -20.87
CA HIS A 195 7.69 -0.61 -20.52
C HIS A 195 6.22 -0.32 -20.88
N PHE A 196 5.42 0.00 -19.87
CA PHE A 196 4.03 0.42 -20.01
C PHE A 196 3.69 1.53 -19.02
N VAL A 197 2.98 2.55 -19.50
CA VAL A 197 2.39 3.64 -18.72
C VAL A 197 1.07 4.02 -19.39
N VAL A 198 -0.03 4.10 -18.64
CA VAL A 198 -1.29 4.61 -19.21
C VAL A 198 -1.16 6.10 -19.59
N PRO A 199 -1.85 6.59 -20.64
CA PRO A 199 -1.86 8.01 -20.96
C PRO A 199 -2.45 8.83 -19.82
N TYR A 200 -1.81 9.96 -19.51
CA TYR A 200 -2.27 10.87 -18.48
C TYR A 200 -3.69 11.37 -18.78
N ASN A 201 -4.54 11.33 -17.77
CA ASN A 201 -5.86 11.97 -17.83
C ASN A 201 -6.24 12.45 -16.42
N ALA A 202 -6.26 13.78 -16.24
CA ALA A 202 -6.45 14.44 -14.95
C ALA A 202 -7.79 14.15 -14.25
N THR A 203 -8.76 13.54 -14.93
CA THR A 203 -10.09 13.21 -14.37
C THR A 203 -10.41 11.73 -14.40
N ARG A 204 -9.52 10.89 -14.94
CA ARG A 204 -9.79 9.45 -15.08
C ARG A 204 -9.46 8.73 -13.77
N THR A 205 -10.36 7.83 -13.41
CA THR A 205 -10.19 6.82 -12.38
C THR A 205 -10.03 5.46 -13.03
N TRP A 206 -9.53 4.49 -12.28
CA TRP A 206 -9.51 3.11 -12.73
C TRP A 206 -10.92 2.59 -13.03
N ASP A 207 -11.03 1.89 -14.17
CA ASP A 207 -12.27 1.28 -14.65
C ASP A 207 -12.35 -0.22 -14.31
N LYS A 208 -11.49 -0.68 -13.38
CA LYS A 208 -11.39 -2.08 -12.92
C LYS A 208 -10.87 -3.05 -13.98
N THR A 209 -10.31 -2.54 -15.08
CA THR A 209 -9.65 -3.36 -16.11
C THR A 209 -8.16 -3.50 -15.85
N SER A 210 -7.43 -4.33 -16.60
CA SER A 210 -5.97 -4.38 -16.49
C SER A 210 -5.24 -3.16 -17.08
N TYR A 211 -5.97 -2.14 -17.58
CA TYR A 211 -5.42 -0.94 -18.18
C TYR A 211 -5.34 0.20 -17.16
N TYR A 212 -4.36 0.11 -16.26
CA TYR A 212 -4.13 1.06 -15.18
C TYR A 212 -2.64 1.22 -14.89
N GLY A 213 -2.30 2.31 -14.19
CA GLY A 213 -0.98 2.59 -13.65
C GLY A 213 0.17 2.45 -14.66
N ALA A 214 1.24 1.82 -14.18
CA ALA A 214 2.46 1.60 -14.95
C ALA A 214 3.09 0.25 -14.63
N SER A 215 3.84 -0.29 -15.59
CA SER A 215 4.73 -1.43 -15.39
C SER A 215 5.83 -1.13 -14.37
N LEU A 216 6.39 -2.18 -13.76
CA LEU A 216 7.54 -2.07 -12.87
C LEU A 216 8.76 -1.41 -13.55
N LEU A 217 9.02 -1.73 -14.81
CA LEU A 217 10.14 -1.16 -15.57
C LEU A 217 9.99 0.36 -15.74
N ALA A 218 8.79 0.82 -16.09
CA ALA A 218 8.54 2.25 -16.22
C ALA A 218 8.72 2.98 -14.89
N LEU A 219 8.23 2.41 -13.79
CA LEU A 219 8.41 2.99 -12.46
C LEU A 219 9.88 2.99 -12.02
N GLN A 220 10.64 1.94 -12.32
CA GLN A 220 12.10 1.91 -12.08
C GLN A 220 12.80 3.06 -12.83
N GLN A 221 12.51 3.25 -14.11
CA GLN A 221 13.12 4.31 -14.92
C GLN A 221 12.80 5.70 -14.36
N LEU A 222 11.56 5.92 -13.93
CA LEU A 222 11.17 7.16 -13.26
C LEU A 222 11.89 7.32 -11.91
N ALA A 223 12.01 6.25 -11.12
CA ALA A 223 12.77 6.26 -9.88
C ALA A 223 14.23 6.67 -10.12
N ASP A 224 14.84 6.14 -11.17
CA ASP A 224 16.21 6.41 -11.55
C ASP A 224 16.45 7.88 -11.88
N GLU A 225 15.55 8.48 -12.68
CA GLU A 225 15.53 9.92 -13.01
C GLU A 225 15.38 10.79 -11.74
N LYS A 226 14.60 10.31 -10.77
CA LYS A 226 14.30 11.03 -9.52
C LYS A 226 15.31 10.78 -8.40
N GLY A 227 16.30 9.92 -8.61
CA GLY A 227 17.35 9.65 -7.62
C GLY A 227 17.03 8.56 -6.59
N TYR A 228 16.27 7.54 -6.98
CA TYR A 228 15.86 6.42 -6.13
C TYR A 228 16.31 5.06 -6.69
N CYS A 229 16.45 4.07 -5.82
CA CYS A 229 16.69 2.66 -6.17
C CYS A 229 15.46 1.81 -5.87
N LEU A 230 15.10 0.91 -6.79
CA LEU A 230 14.11 -0.14 -6.55
C LEU A 230 14.72 -1.18 -5.60
N VAL A 231 14.18 -1.30 -4.38
CA VAL A 231 14.73 -2.20 -3.34
C VAL A 231 13.89 -3.44 -3.05
N GLY A 232 12.67 -3.50 -3.58
CA GLY A 232 11.83 -4.69 -3.52
C GLY A 232 10.39 -4.43 -3.97
N CYS A 233 9.63 -5.50 -4.08
CA CYS A 233 8.19 -5.51 -4.32
C CYS A 233 7.52 -6.38 -3.25
N CYS A 234 6.25 -6.12 -2.95
CA CYS A 234 5.44 -7.07 -2.19
C CYS A 234 5.36 -8.41 -2.91
N PHE A 235 5.39 -9.51 -2.18
CA PHE A 235 5.23 -10.85 -2.73
C PHE A 235 3.86 -11.06 -3.39
N MET A 236 2.83 -10.28 -3.03
CA MET A 236 1.55 -10.31 -3.76
C MET A 236 1.65 -9.70 -5.18
N GLY A 237 2.66 -8.87 -5.44
CA GLY A 237 2.92 -8.26 -6.75
C GLY A 237 2.16 -6.96 -7.02
N ASN A 238 1.68 -6.26 -5.99
CA ASN A 238 0.88 -5.03 -6.11
C ASN A 238 1.70 -3.75 -5.92
N ASN A 239 2.62 -3.72 -4.95
CA ASN A 239 3.36 -2.51 -4.58
C ASN A 239 4.87 -2.66 -4.75
N VAL A 240 5.53 -1.62 -5.26
CA VAL A 240 6.99 -1.49 -5.37
C VAL A 240 7.53 -0.46 -4.37
N PHE A 241 8.72 -0.74 -3.83
CA PHE A 241 9.40 0.11 -2.87
C PHE A 241 10.68 0.70 -3.45
N PHE A 242 10.79 2.02 -3.34
CA PHE A 242 11.95 2.79 -3.75
C PHE A 242 12.59 3.49 -2.55
N VAL A 243 13.91 3.43 -2.45
CA VAL A 243 14.69 4.14 -1.42
C VAL A 243 15.61 5.15 -2.09
N ARG A 244 15.71 6.35 -1.51
CA ARG A 244 16.56 7.42 -2.05
C ARG A 244 18.02 6.97 -2.13
N LYS A 245 18.69 7.23 -3.26
CA LYS A 245 20.01 6.66 -3.60
C LYS A 245 21.09 6.87 -2.52
N ASP A 246 21.09 8.01 -1.84
CA ASP A 246 22.01 8.35 -0.75
C ASP A 246 21.82 7.50 0.52
N LEU A 247 20.66 6.86 0.70
CA LEU A 247 20.30 6.08 1.89
C LEU A 247 20.48 4.56 1.71
N VAL A 248 20.66 4.10 0.46
CA VAL A 248 20.68 2.67 0.12
C VAL A 248 21.91 1.96 0.72
N GLY A 249 23.09 2.57 0.58
CA GLY A 249 24.36 2.00 1.05
C GLY A 249 24.53 0.53 0.63
N ASN A 250 24.80 -0.34 1.60
CA ASN A 250 24.88 -1.80 1.43
C ASN A 250 23.69 -2.55 2.07
N ALA A 251 22.60 -1.83 2.36
CA ALA A 251 21.48 -2.33 3.14
C ALA A 251 20.46 -3.14 2.31
N PHE A 252 20.49 -3.03 0.98
CA PHE A 252 19.54 -3.65 0.08
C PHE A 252 20.26 -4.47 -1.01
N GLU A 253 19.56 -5.44 -1.56
CA GLU A 253 20.14 -6.37 -2.54
C GLU A 253 20.15 -5.73 -3.94
N ALA A 254 21.34 -5.65 -4.54
CA ALA A 254 21.54 -5.24 -5.92
C ALA A 254 21.51 -6.48 -6.86
N PRO A 255 21.26 -6.32 -8.16
CA PRO A 255 21.00 -5.07 -8.88
C PRO A 255 19.59 -4.49 -8.61
N PHE A 256 19.47 -3.16 -8.59
CA PHE A 256 18.22 -2.44 -8.33
C PHE A 256 17.33 -2.34 -9.58
N THR A 257 17.06 -3.48 -10.22
CA THR A 257 16.29 -3.53 -11.48
C THR A 257 14.98 -4.30 -11.33
N ALA A 258 14.07 -4.03 -12.27
CA ALA A 258 12.80 -4.72 -12.40
C ALA A 258 13.02 -6.21 -12.59
N GLU A 259 13.97 -6.66 -13.41
CA GLU A 259 14.21 -8.11 -13.61
C GLU A 259 14.57 -8.84 -12.32
N HIS A 260 15.28 -8.16 -11.41
CA HIS A 260 15.79 -8.76 -10.18
C HIS A 260 14.77 -8.81 -9.04
N HIS A 261 13.94 -7.77 -8.95
CA HIS A 261 12.98 -7.56 -7.85
C HIS A 261 11.53 -7.85 -8.21
N TYR A 262 11.22 -8.07 -9.50
CA TYR A 262 9.84 -8.31 -9.93
C TYR A 262 9.17 -9.47 -9.20
N GLU A 263 7.93 -9.21 -8.80
CA GLU A 263 6.98 -10.20 -8.33
C GLU A 263 5.75 -10.23 -9.26
N PRO A 264 5.32 -11.43 -9.71
CA PRO A 264 4.10 -11.56 -10.50
C PRO A 264 2.86 -11.30 -9.65
N ASP A 265 1.74 -11.10 -10.34
CA ASP A 265 0.41 -11.05 -9.74
C ASP A 265 0.13 -12.34 -8.95
N ARG A 266 -0.13 -12.18 -7.65
CA ARG A 266 -0.64 -13.22 -6.77
C ARG A 266 -1.84 -12.73 -5.96
N TYR A 267 -2.79 -11.99 -6.55
CA TYR A 267 -3.99 -11.49 -5.84
C TYR A 267 -4.86 -12.58 -5.20
N TYR A 268 -4.67 -13.87 -5.54
CA TYR A 268 -5.28 -14.98 -4.78
C TYR A 268 -4.82 -15.04 -3.31
N LEU A 269 -3.66 -14.46 -2.99
CA LEU A 269 -3.14 -14.26 -1.64
C LEU A 269 -3.85 -13.14 -0.87
N TYR A 270 -4.68 -12.32 -1.54
CA TYR A 270 -5.45 -11.27 -0.89
C TYR A 270 -6.40 -11.89 0.16
N HIS A 271 -6.03 -11.76 1.42
CA HIS A 271 -6.76 -12.32 2.54
C HIS A 271 -6.57 -11.47 3.80
N THR A 272 -7.69 -11.20 4.45
CA THR A 272 -7.74 -10.54 5.74
C THR A 272 -8.14 -11.57 6.78
N GLY A 273 -7.14 -12.11 7.49
CA GLY A 273 -7.37 -12.97 8.65
C GLY A 273 -7.74 -12.16 9.89
N GLY A 274 -8.40 -12.81 10.86
CA GLY A 274 -8.71 -12.22 12.16
C GLY A 274 -10.02 -11.42 12.20
N HIS A 275 -10.15 -10.58 13.23
CA HIS A 275 -11.29 -9.68 13.40
C HIS A 275 -11.26 -8.54 12.39
N PRO A 276 -12.42 -7.97 12.00
CA PRO A 276 -12.46 -6.78 11.16
C PRO A 276 -11.60 -5.67 11.75
N ARG A 277 -10.79 -5.04 10.89
CA ARG A 277 -10.04 -3.85 11.26
C ARG A 277 -11.01 -2.75 11.60
N ASN A 278 -10.73 -2.06 12.69
CA ASN A 278 -11.44 -0.84 13.03
C ASN A 278 -10.53 0.00 13.93
N HIS A 279 -10.69 1.31 13.86
CA HIS A 279 -10.19 2.22 14.87
C HIS A 279 -11.41 2.86 15.52
N ILE A 280 -11.49 2.79 16.84
CA ILE A 280 -12.58 3.37 17.60
C ILE A 280 -11.92 4.47 18.42
N PRO A 281 -12.24 5.75 18.17
CA PRO A 281 -11.71 6.82 18.97
C PRO A 281 -12.33 6.72 20.36
N ASP A 282 -11.54 7.01 21.40
CA ASP A 282 -12.02 7.11 22.78
C ASP A 282 -13.05 8.24 22.95
#